data_AF-A0A2V3JNB7-F1
#
_entry.id   AF-A0A2V3JNB7-F1
#
_cell.length_a   1.000
_cell.length_b   1.000
_cell.length_c   1.000
_cell.angle_alpha   90.00
_cell.angle_beta   90.00
_cell.angle_gamma   90.00
#
_symmetry.space_group_name_H-M   'P 1'
#
loop_
_entity.id
_entity.type
_entity.pdbx_description
1 polymer ?
#
loop_
_entity_poly.entity_id
_entity_poly.type
_entity_poly.pdbx_seq_one_letter_code
_entity_poly.pdbx_strand_id
1 'polypeptide(L)'
;MSKIKVGIVFGIIAGVIDVIPMIFQKLTWDANLSAFSLWVIAGFMIATSNLRINGALKGILISFLLLIPSAVIIGWHQPASLIPIVIMTPILGSLLGYFISHIPQA
;
A
#
# COMPACT_ATOMS: atom_id res chain seq x y z
N MET A 1 4.40 14.75 15.26
CA MET A 1 5.34 14.15 14.27
C MET A 1 5.03 14.75 12.91
N SER A 2 6.03 15.00 12.05
CA SER A 2 5.75 15.38 10.66
C SER A 2 4.88 14.30 10.01
N LYS A 3 3.84 14.72 9.27
CA LYS A 3 2.91 13.84 8.55
C LYS A 3 3.63 12.79 7.69
N ILE A 4 4.79 13.17 7.14
CA ILE A 4 5.68 12.28 6.37
C ILE A 4 6.21 11.12 7.22
N LYS A 5 6.72 11.42 8.43
CA LYS A 5 7.23 10.37 9.33
C LYS A 5 6.13 9.37 9.67
N VAL A 6 4.92 9.87 9.92
CA VAL A 6 3.79 9.01 10.25
C VAL A 6 3.34 8.19 9.04
N GLY A 7 3.31 8.78 7.85
CA GLY A 7 3.06 8.06 6.61
C GLY A 7 4.03 6.91 6.38
N ILE A 8 5.33 7.13 6.59
CA ILE A 8 6.35 6.08 6.47
C ILE A 8 6.13 4.98 7.52
N VAL A 9 5.88 5.34 8.79
CA VAL A 9 5.65 4.34 9.86
C VAL A 9 4.43 3.48 9.58
N PHE A 10 3.29 4.08 9.21
CA PHE A 10 2.11 3.30 8.85
C PHE A 10 2.31 2.50 7.55
N GLY A 11 3.08 3.02 6.59
CA GLY A 11 3.46 2.29 5.39
C GLY A 11 4.29 1.03 5.71
N ILE A 12 5.24 1.12 6.64
CA ILE A 12 6.00 -0.04 7.13
C ILE A 12 5.06 -1.06 7.78
N ILE A 13 4.14 -0.61 8.65
CA ILE A 13 3.17 -1.50 9.31
C ILE A 13 2.28 -2.20 8.28
N ALA A 14 1.73 -1.46 7.31
CA ALA A 14 0.92 -2.01 6.23
C ALA A 14 1.70 -3.02 5.37
N GLY A 15 2.96 -2.71 5.04
CA GLY A 15 3.84 -3.60 4.30
C GLY A 15 4.12 -4.90 5.04
N VAL A 16 4.34 -4.85 6.35
CA VAL A 16 4.50 -6.08 7.17
C VAL A 16 3.21 -6.90 7.16
N ILE A 17 2.04 -6.25 7.33
CA ILE A 17 0.75 -6.93 7.30
C ILE A 17 0.50 -7.63 5.95
N ASP A 18 0.85 -6.98 4.84
CA ASP A 18 0.64 -7.52 3.50
C ASP A 18 1.60 -8.66 3.15
N VAL A 19 2.85 -8.61 3.63
CA VAL A 19 3.84 -9.66 3.39
C VAL A 19 3.50 -10.97 4.11
N ILE A 20 2.83 -10.92 5.27
CA ILE A 20 2.44 -12.12 6.02
C ILE A 20 1.66 -13.13 5.15
N PRO A 21 0.50 -12.79 4.54
CA PRO A 21 -0.22 -13.71 3.67
C PRO A 21 0.56 -14.08 2.40
N MET A 22 1.46 -13.23 1.91
CA MET A 22 2.30 -13.54 0.75
C MET A 22 3.34 -14.63 1.05
N ILE A 23 3.93 -14.61 2.25
CA ILE A 23 4.83 -15.67 2.72
C ILE A 23 4.07 -16.99 2.85
N PHE A 24 2.85 -16.98 3.39
CA PHE A 24 2.00 -18.18 3.45
C PHE A 24 1.64 -18.74 2.07
N GLN A 25 1.47 -17.87 1.07
CA GLN A 25 1.26 -18.24 -0.33
C GLN A 25 2.54 -18.67 -1.05
N LYS A 26 3.70 -18.67 -0.37
CA LYS A 26 5.01 -19.04 -0.93
C LYS A 26 5.38 -18.23 -2.18
N LEU A 27 4.99 -16.96 -2.20
CA LEU A 27 5.43 -16.03 -3.25
C LEU A 27 6.94 -15.81 -3.19
N THR A 28 7.53 -15.44 -4.33
CA THR A 28 8.96 -15.23 -4.45
C THR A 28 9.44 -14.04 -3.61
N TRP A 29 10.71 -14.05 -3.21
CA TRP A 29 11.26 -13.02 -2.32
C TRP A 29 11.20 -11.61 -2.93
N ASP A 30 11.42 -11.51 -4.24
CA ASP A 30 11.28 -10.26 -5.00
C ASP A 30 9.84 -9.73 -4.97
N ALA A 31 8.83 -10.61 -5.05
CA ALA A 31 7.43 -10.20 -4.91
C ALA A 31 7.14 -9.66 -3.50
N ASN A 32 7.63 -10.34 -2.45
CA ASN A 32 7.46 -9.90 -1.06
C ASN A 32 8.13 -8.54 -0.80
N LEU A 33 9.36 -8.35 -1.29
CA LEU A 33 10.09 -7.10 -1.14
C LEU A 33 9.44 -5.96 -1.93
N SER A 34 8.92 -6.27 -3.12
CA SER A 34 8.18 -5.31 -3.95
C SER A 34 6.89 -4.85 -3.25
N ALA A 35 6.10 -5.78 -2.70
CA ALA A 35 4.89 -5.46 -1.94
C ALA A 35 5.18 -4.62 -0.68
N PHE A 36 6.21 -5.01 0.10
CA PHE A 36 6.65 -4.20 1.24
C PHE A 36 7.02 -2.77 0.82
N SER A 37 7.85 -2.65 -0.22
CA SER A 37 8.31 -1.35 -0.73
C SER A 37 7.15 -0.49 -1.23
N LEU A 38 6.18 -1.10 -1.91
CA LEU A 38 4.95 -0.45 -2.36
C LEU A 38 4.23 0.23 -1.20
N TRP A 39 4.03 -0.45 -0.06
CA TRP A 39 3.32 0.11 1.08
C TRP A 39 4.06 1.24 1.78
N VAL A 40 5.39 1.15 1.89
CA VAL A 40 6.23 2.24 2.43
C VAL A 40 6.14 3.48 1.53
N ILE A 41 6.24 3.30 0.21
CA ILE A 41 6.11 4.38 -0.77
C ILE A 41 4.69 4.94 -0.78
N ALA A 42 3.67 4.10 -0.67
CA ALA A 42 2.27 4.52 -0.57
C ALA A 42 2.06 5.43 0.63
N GLY A 43 2.57 5.04 1.80
CA GLY A 43 2.50 5.84 3.02
C GLY A 43 3.16 7.22 2.86
N PHE A 44 4.33 7.28 2.23
CA PHE A 44 4.99 8.53 1.88
C PHE A 44 4.15 9.39 0.91
N MET A 45 3.67 8.80 -0.18
CA MET A 45 2.90 9.50 -1.21
C MET A 45 1.56 10.01 -0.68
N ILE A 46 0.87 9.26 0.17
CA ILE A 46 -0.36 9.70 0.84
C ILE A 46 -0.08 10.91 1.74
N ALA A 47 1.04 10.89 2.46
CA ALA A 47 1.42 11.98 3.38
C ALA A 47 1.78 13.28 2.65
N THR A 48 2.42 13.19 1.48
CA THR A 48 2.88 14.34 0.68
C THR A 48 1.87 14.80 -0.38
N SER A 49 0.88 13.98 -0.72
CA SER A 49 -0.10 14.30 -1.76
C SER A 49 -1.15 15.32 -1.32
N ASN A 50 -1.26 16.39 -2.12
CA ASN A 50 -2.23 17.47 -1.96
C ASN A 50 -3.60 17.21 -2.63
N LEU A 51 -3.89 15.96 -3.02
CA LEU A 51 -5.19 15.58 -3.59
C LEU A 51 -6.33 15.96 -2.62
N ARG A 52 -7.32 16.74 -3.11
CA ARG A 52 -8.49 17.22 -2.35
C ARG A 52 -9.63 16.19 -2.35
N ILE A 53 -9.35 14.99 -1.83
CA ILE A 53 -10.33 13.90 -1.68
C ILE A 53 -10.25 13.30 -0.28
N ASN A 54 -11.28 12.52 0.11
CA ASN A 54 -11.30 11.82 1.39
C ASN A 54 -10.02 10.98 1.58
N GLY A 55 -9.46 10.97 2.79
CA GLY A 55 -8.23 10.24 3.13
C GLY A 55 -8.27 8.77 2.73
N ALA A 56 -9.39 8.07 3.00
CA ALA A 56 -9.54 6.67 2.61
C ALA A 56 -9.50 6.48 1.09
N LEU A 57 -10.23 7.30 0.34
CA LEU A 57 -10.22 7.28 -1.13
C LEU A 57 -8.83 7.62 -1.70
N LYS A 58 -8.13 8.57 -1.08
CA LYS A 58 -6.74 8.92 -1.44
C LYS A 58 -5.82 7.72 -1.27
N GLY A 59 -5.95 7.01 -0.16
CA GLY A 59 -5.14 5.83 0.12
C GLY A 59 -5.41 4.68 -0.85
N ILE A 60 -6.68 4.41 -1.17
CA ILE A 60 -7.06 3.44 -2.22
C ILE A 60 -6.42 3.83 -3.56
N LEU A 61 -6.65 5.06 -4.01
CA LEU A 61 -6.19 5.54 -5.31
C LEU A 61 -4.67 5.42 -5.45
N ILE A 62 -3.91 5.95 -4.48
CA ILE A 62 -2.45 5.92 -4.52
C ILE A 62 -1.93 4.48 -4.48
N SER A 63 -2.51 3.61 -3.64
CA SER A 63 -2.08 2.22 -3.55
C SER A 63 -2.31 1.46 -4.86
N PHE A 64 -3.46 1.66 -5.52
CA PHE A 64 -3.71 1.07 -6.84
C PHE A 64 -2.77 1.60 -7.92
N LEU A 65 -2.48 2.90 -7.94
CA LEU A 65 -1.52 3.47 -8.89
C LEU A 65 -0.13 2.85 -8.75
N LEU A 66 0.31 2.64 -7.50
CA LEU A 66 1.60 2.01 -7.20
C LEU A 66 1.59 0.50 -7.46
N LEU A 67 0.42 -0.15 -7.38
CA LEU A 67 0.26 -1.58 -7.63
C LEU A 67 0.39 -1.94 -9.11
N ILE A 68 0.01 -1.06 -10.04
CA ILE A 68 0.00 -1.34 -11.49
C ILE A 68 1.26 -2.07 -12.00
N PRO A 69 2.49 -1.56 -11.79
CA PRO A 69 3.69 -2.23 -12.30
C PRO A 69 3.86 -3.63 -11.70
N SER A 70 3.65 -3.80 -10.40
CA SER A 70 3.74 -5.09 -9.72
C SER A 70 2.63 -6.05 -10.17
N ALA A 71 1.41 -5.56 -10.38
CA ALA A 71 0.29 -6.35 -10.86
C ALA A 71 0.50 -6.88 -12.28
N VAL A 72 1.14 -6.12 -13.16
CA VAL A 72 1.49 -6.60 -14.51
C VAL A 72 2.46 -7.77 -14.44
N ILE A 73 3.51 -7.66 -13.62
CA ILE A 73 4.52 -8.73 -13.46
C ILE A 73 3.91 -9.96 -12.79
N ILE A 74 3.19 -9.77 -11.66
CA ILE A 74 2.55 -10.86 -10.92
C ILE A 74 1.48 -11.52 -11.79
N GLY A 75 0.67 -10.75 -12.51
CA GLY A 75 -0.38 -11.27 -13.38
C GLY A 75 0.14 -12.16 -14.51
N TRP A 76 1.33 -11.85 -15.03
CA TRP A 76 1.96 -12.65 -16.08
C TRP A 76 2.44 -14.02 -15.59
N HIS A 77 2.96 -14.09 -14.35
CA HIS A 77 3.50 -15.32 -13.79
C HIS A 77 2.49 -16.13 -12.97
N GLN A 78 1.62 -15.44 -12.22
CA GLN A 78 0.72 -16.00 -11.20
C GLN A 78 -0.60 -15.19 -11.12
N PRO A 79 -1.48 -15.29 -12.15
CA PRO A 79 -2.69 -14.47 -12.24
C PRO A 79 -3.68 -14.73 -11.10
N ALA A 80 -3.73 -15.96 -10.55
CA ALA A 80 -4.61 -16.30 -9.43
C ALA A 80 -4.31 -15.47 -8.16
N SER A 81 -3.05 -15.10 -7.95
CA SER A 81 -2.60 -14.28 -6.82
C SER A 81 -3.09 -12.83 -6.92
N LEU A 82 -3.51 -12.35 -8.09
CA LEU A 82 -4.04 -10.99 -8.24
C LEU A 82 -5.38 -10.79 -7.54
N ILE A 83 -6.21 -11.84 -7.46
CA ILE A 83 -7.54 -11.75 -6.83
C ILE A 83 -7.42 -11.29 -5.36
N PRO A 84 -6.66 -11.98 -4.49
CA PRO A 84 -6.50 -11.53 -3.11
C PRO A 84 -5.80 -10.16 -3.02
N ILE A 85 -4.84 -9.86 -3.92
CA ILE A 85 -4.15 -8.56 -3.92
C ILE A 85 -5.13 -7.42 -4.23
N VAL A 86 -5.98 -7.55 -5.25
CA VAL A 86 -6.96 -6.53 -5.63
C VAL A 86 -8.03 -6.33 -4.55
N ILE A 87 -8.33 -7.35 -3.75
CA ILE A 87 -9.25 -7.25 -2.61
C ILE A 87 -8.56 -6.59 -1.40
N MET A 88 -7.32 -6.97 -1.09
CA MET A 88 -6.59 -6.45 0.07
C MET A 88 -6.11 -5.02 -0.13
N THR A 89 -5.73 -4.64 -1.35
CA THR A 89 -5.26 -3.29 -1.70
C THR A 89 -6.21 -2.17 -1.27
N PRO A 90 -7.53 -2.20 -1.57
CA PRO A 90 -8.45 -1.17 -1.09
C PRO A 90 -8.63 -1.19 0.42
N ILE A 91 -8.57 -2.36 1.07
CA ILE A 91 -8.70 -2.48 2.53
C ILE A 91 -7.51 -1.79 3.21
N LEU A 92 -6.27 -2.21 2.89
CA LEU A 92 -5.07 -1.62 3.46
C LEU A 92 -4.87 -0.17 3.03
N GLY A 93 -5.16 0.14 1.76
CA GLY A 93 -5.07 1.49 1.21
C GLY A 93 -6.02 2.46 1.89
N SER A 94 -7.28 2.07 2.11
CA SER A 94 -8.25 2.91 2.81
C SER A 94 -7.87 3.17 4.26
N LEU A 95 -7.42 2.14 5.00
CA LEU A 95 -6.95 2.26 6.37
C LEU A 95 -5.75 3.20 6.46
N LEU A 96 -4.74 2.97 5.61
CA LEU A 96 -3.53 3.79 5.55
C LEU A 96 -3.86 5.26 5.25
N GLY A 97 -4.72 5.48 4.25
CA GLY A 97 -5.22 6.80 3.86
C GLY A 97 -5.96 7.52 4.99
N TYR A 98 -6.85 6.80 5.67
CA TYR A 98 -7.62 7.31 6.81
C TYR A 98 -6.71 7.72 7.97
N PHE A 99 -5.79 6.86 8.40
CA PHE A 99 -4.92 7.18 9.54
C PHE A 99 -3.98 8.35 9.26
N ILE A 100 -3.43 8.45 8.05
CA ILE A 100 -2.52 9.55 7.67
C ILE A 100 -3.28 10.87 7.51
N SER A 101 -4.53 10.85 7.04
CA SER A 101 -5.31 12.07 6.83
C SER A 101 -5.83 12.72 8.11
N HIS A 102 -5.99 11.95 9.20
CA HIS A 102 -6.45 12.45 10.49
C HIS A 102 -5.36 13.15 11.31
N ILE A 103 -4.14 13.20 10.79
CA ILE A 103 -3.02 13.87 11.45
C ILE A 103 -2.98 15.33 11.00
N PRO A 104 -3.06 16.29 11.94
CA PRO A 104 -2.99 17.72 11.63
C PRO A 104 -1.72 18.04 10.83
N GLN A 105 -1.85 18.87 9.79
CA GLN A 105 -0.69 19.46 9.12
C GLN A 105 -0.11 20.49 10.10
N ALA A 106 0.97 20.11 10.78
CA ALA A 106 1.78 21.02 11.60
C ALA A 106 2.64 21.90 10.71
#